data_AF-A0A8J4DXC4-F1
#
_entry.id   AF-A0A8J4DXC4-F1
#
_cell.length_a   1.000
_cell.length_b   1.000
_cell.length_c   1.000
_cell.angle_alpha   90.00
_cell.angle_beta   90.00
_cell.angle_gamma   90.00
#
_symmetry.space_group_name_H-M   'P 1'
#
loop_
_entity.id
_entity.type
_entity.pdbx_description
1 polymer ?
#
loop_
_entity_poly.entity_id
_entity_poly.type
_entity_poly.pdbx_seq_one_letter_code
_entity_poly.pdbx_strand_id
1 'polypeptide(L)'
;MLIATAIVLFETVALWGYIILLVATAIGEEDIWRVAGFIAMWTVALTFLSMGLWRRRKWTRAPLIVLQLLLSVIGFSLINGDAPAPGAVLVVLAVGCVGLLLVSQTREALS
;
A
#
# COMPACT_ATOMS: atom_id res chain seq x y z
N MET A 1 -3.38 -6.52 -16.14
CA MET A 1 -2.34 -6.43 -15.09
C MET A 1 -1.68 -5.06 -15.00
N LEU A 2 -1.44 -4.35 -16.11
CA LEU A 2 -0.84 -3.00 -16.10
C LEU A 2 -1.54 -2.01 -15.16
N ILE A 3 -2.88 -2.02 -15.09
CA ILE A 3 -3.66 -1.14 -14.20
C ILE A 3 -3.35 -1.42 -12.72
N ALA A 4 -3.33 -2.68 -12.30
CA ALA A 4 -2.99 -3.05 -10.92
C ALA A 4 -1.54 -2.67 -10.58
N THR A 5 -0.60 -2.89 -11.49
CA THR A 5 0.81 -2.48 -11.30
C THR A 5 0.94 -0.96 -11.20
N ALA A 6 0.22 -0.20 -12.03
CA ALA A 6 0.23 1.26 -12.00
C ALA A 6 -0.33 1.80 -10.67
N ILE A 7 -1.38 1.16 -10.12
CA ILE A 7 -1.96 1.55 -8.83
C ILE A 7 -1.02 1.23 -7.69
N VAL A 8 -0.42 0.03 -7.66
CA VAL A 8 0.57 -0.31 -6.62
C VAL A 8 1.79 0.63 -6.71
N LEU A 9 2.25 0.97 -7.91
CA LEU A 9 3.32 1.96 -8.10
C LEU A 9 2.92 3.34 -7.58
N PHE A 10 1.72 3.82 -7.91
CA PHE A 10 1.20 5.09 -7.43
C PHE A 10 1.11 5.11 -5.90
N GLU A 11 0.58 4.05 -5.30
CA GLU A 11 0.48 3.87 -3.84
C GLU A 11 1.87 3.86 -3.19
N THR A 12 2.84 3.18 -3.80
CA THR A 12 4.23 3.15 -3.34
C THR A 12 4.86 4.56 -3.36
N VAL A 13 4.66 5.31 -4.44
CA VAL A 13 5.17 6.68 -4.57
C VAL A 13 4.49 7.62 -3.57
N ALA A 14 3.17 7.49 -3.40
CA ALA A 14 2.40 8.27 -2.44
C ALA A 14 2.86 8.02 -1.01
N LEU A 15 3.12 6.75 -0.65
CA LEU A 15 3.65 6.35 0.65
C LEU A 15 5.05 6.91 0.91
N TRP A 16 5.94 6.87 -0.08
CA TRP A 16 7.26 7.52 0.03
C TRP A 16 7.13 9.04 0.23
N GLY A 17 6.25 9.70 -0.53
CA GLY A 17 5.97 11.13 -0.36
C GLY A 17 5.42 11.45 1.03
N TYR A 18 4.52 10.61 1.56
CA TYR A 18 3.97 10.76 2.90
C TYR A 18 5.05 10.60 3.98
N ILE A 19 5.95 9.61 3.87
CA ILE A 19 7.07 9.45 4.80
C ILE A 19 7.94 10.72 4.83
N ILE A 20 8.25 11.29 3.66
CA ILE A 20 9.07 12.50 3.56
C ILE A 20 8.38 13.69 4.24
N LEU A 21 7.08 13.89 3.97
CA LEU A 21 6.31 14.96 4.60
C LEU A 21 6.21 14.78 6.12
N LEU A 22 5.99 13.55 6.58
CA LEU A 22 5.89 13.22 8.01
C LEU A 22 7.21 13.52 8.72
N VAL A 23 8.35 13.09 8.15
CA VAL A 23 9.68 13.37 8.72
C VAL A 23 10.01 14.87 8.68
N ALA A 24 9.63 15.58 7.62
CA ALA A 24 9.91 17.02 7.47
C ALA A 24 9.07 17.90 8.41
N THR A 25 7.85 17.49 8.74
CA THR A 25 6.91 18.28 9.54
C THR A 25 7.00 18.03 11.03
N ALA A 26 7.61 16.93 11.44
CA ALA A 26 7.55 16.45 12.81
C ALA A 26 8.92 16.57 13.56
N ILE A 27 9.76 17.51 13.15
CA ILE A 27 11.09 17.73 13.76
C ILE A 27 10.96 18.00 15.28
N GLY A 28 11.41 17.07 16.12
CA GLY A 28 11.41 17.17 17.58
C GLY A 28 10.64 16.06 18.33
N GLU A 29 9.92 15.18 17.61
CA GLU A 29 9.16 14.08 18.19
C GLU A 29 10.00 12.78 18.24
N GLU A 30 10.08 12.14 19.40
CA GLU A 30 10.94 10.95 19.59
C GLU A 30 10.40 9.70 18.87
N ASP A 31 9.09 9.63 18.62
CA ASP A 31 8.42 8.44 18.06
C ASP A 31 8.33 8.39 16.53
N ILE A 32 8.70 9.47 15.82
CA ILE A 32 8.60 9.53 14.35
C ILE A 32 9.41 8.44 13.67
N TRP A 33 10.61 8.16 14.19
CA TRP A 33 11.48 7.16 13.59
C TRP A 33 10.87 5.76 13.63
N ARG A 34 10.05 5.46 14.65
CA ARG A 34 9.31 4.19 14.75
C ARG A 34 8.18 4.13 13.71
N VAL A 35 7.41 5.20 13.59
CA VAL A 35 6.28 5.30 12.64
C VAL A 35 6.80 5.28 11.20
N ALA A 36 7.78 6.14 10.89
CA ALA A 36 8.41 6.22 9.57
C ALA A 36 9.10 4.90 9.19
N GLY A 37 9.78 4.23 10.14
CA GLY A 37 10.39 2.92 9.92
C GLY A 37 9.36 1.83 9.58
N PHE A 38 8.25 1.78 10.31
CA PHE A 38 7.16 0.85 10.03
C PHE A 38 6.56 1.09 8.64
N ILE A 39 6.24 2.35 8.31
CA ILE A 39 5.68 2.69 6.99
C ILE A 39 6.71 2.40 5.89
N ALA A 40 7.99 2.71 6.09
CA ALA A 40 9.06 2.43 5.13
C ALA A 40 9.19 0.92 4.84
N MET A 41 9.13 0.07 5.87
CA MET A 41 9.15 -1.38 5.70
C MET A 41 7.99 -1.86 4.81
N TRP A 42 6.78 -1.34 5.04
CA TRP A 42 5.60 -1.60 4.22
C TRP A 42 5.78 -1.15 2.77
N THR A 43 6.29 0.05 2.55
CA THR A 43 6.54 0.61 1.22
C THR A 43 7.58 -0.21 0.45
N VAL A 44 8.62 -0.72 1.13
CA VAL A 44 9.62 -1.60 0.52
C VAL A 44 8.99 -2.94 0.09
N ALA A 45 8.15 -3.54 0.93
CA ALA A 45 7.44 -4.77 0.58
C ALA A 45 6.54 -4.59 -0.66
N LEU A 46 5.80 -3.48 -0.72
CA LEU A 46 4.97 -3.12 -1.88
C LEU A 46 5.80 -2.91 -3.15
N THR A 47 6.96 -2.25 -3.04
CA THR A 47 7.87 -2.04 -4.17
C THR A 47 8.34 -3.37 -4.76
N PHE A 48 8.76 -4.31 -3.90
CA PHE A 48 9.20 -5.64 -4.31
C PHE A 48 8.08 -6.44 -5.01
N LEU A 49 6.87 -6.37 -4.47
CA LEU A 49 5.72 -7.08 -5.01
C LEU A 49 5.22 -6.45 -6.31
N SER A 50 5.31 -5.13 -6.46
CA SER A 50 5.05 -4.43 -7.72
C SER A 50 6.01 -4.90 -8.82
N MET A 51 7.31 -5.02 -8.50
CA MET A 51 8.30 -5.61 -9.42
C MET A 51 8.00 -7.07 -9.76
N GLY A 52 7.55 -7.87 -8.80
CA GLY A 52 7.16 -9.26 -9.07
C GLY A 52 5.92 -9.37 -9.97
N LEU A 53 4.97 -8.44 -9.82
CA LEU A 53 3.81 -8.30 -10.71
C LEU A 53 4.22 -7.88 -12.13
N TRP A 54 5.17 -6.96 -12.25
CA TRP A 54 5.77 -6.55 -13.52
C TRP A 54 6.40 -7.75 -14.24
N ARG A 55 7.08 -8.62 -13.49
CA ARG A 55 7.68 -9.87 -14.01
C ARG A 55 6.66 -10.99 -14.27
N ARG A 56 5.34 -10.69 -14.22
CA ARG A 56 4.22 -11.63 -14.41
C ARG A 56 4.29 -12.89 -13.54
N ARG A 57 4.92 -12.83 -12.36
CA ARG A 57 4.95 -13.99 -11.45
C ARG A 57 3.59 -14.16 -10.78
N LYS A 58 2.94 -15.30 -11.03
CA LYS A 58 1.60 -15.62 -10.48
C LYS A 58 1.58 -15.68 -8.94
N TRP A 59 2.70 -16.07 -8.33
CA TRP A 59 2.86 -16.18 -6.88
C TRP A 59 2.82 -14.85 -6.14
N THR A 60 3.09 -13.73 -6.81
CA THR A 60 3.20 -12.40 -6.18
C THR A 60 1.84 -11.81 -5.77
N ARG A 61 0.73 -12.39 -6.25
CA ARG A 61 -0.62 -11.83 -6.07
C ARG A 61 -1.21 -12.12 -4.68
N ALA A 62 -1.05 -13.34 -4.19
CA ALA A 62 -1.55 -13.73 -2.87
C ALA A 62 -0.95 -12.88 -1.73
N PRO A 63 0.38 -12.69 -1.63
CA PRO A 63 0.96 -11.83 -0.59
C PRO A 63 0.56 -10.36 -0.74
N LEU A 64 0.33 -9.88 -1.96
CA LEU A 64 -0.14 -8.50 -2.20
C LEU A 64 -1.56 -8.26 -1.70
N ILE A 65 -2.46 -9.23 -1.89
CA ILE A 65 -3.82 -9.13 -1.34
C ILE A 65 -3.78 -9.08 0.19
N VAL A 66 -2.95 -9.92 0.82
CA VAL A 66 -2.79 -9.95 2.28
C VAL A 66 -2.24 -8.63 2.81
N LEU A 67 -1.19 -8.09 2.16
CA LEU A 67 -0.61 -6.80 2.53
C LEU A 67 -1.65 -5.67 2.39
N GLN A 68 -2.43 -5.64 1.32
CA GLN A 68 -3.42 -4.58 1.14
C GLN A 68 -4.55 -4.67 2.16
N LEU A 69 -4.98 -5.87 2.53
CA LEU A 69 -5.96 -6.04 3.61
C LEU A 69 -5.42 -5.50 4.95
N LEU A 70 -4.17 -5.82 5.29
CA LEU A 70 -3.51 -5.29 6.48
C LEU A 70 -3.34 -3.76 6.42
N LEU A 71 -2.97 -3.20 5.26
CA LEU A 71 -2.91 -1.76 5.02
C LEU A 71 -4.28 -1.10 5.20
N SER A 72 -5.36 -1.76 4.81
CA SER A 72 -6.71 -1.24 5.06
C SER A 72 -7.05 -1.17 6.55
N VAL A 73 -6.62 -2.17 7.35
CA VAL A 73 -6.81 -2.16 8.80
C VAL A 73 -5.99 -1.03 9.44
N ILE A 74 -4.75 -0.83 8.99
CA ILE A 74 -3.88 0.26 9.45
C ILE A 74 -4.48 1.62 9.09
N GLY A 75 -4.95 1.77 7.84
CA GLY A 75 -5.64 2.97 7.37
C GLY A 75 -6.91 3.26 8.17
N PHE A 76 -7.69 2.22 8.51
CA PHE A 76 -8.88 2.38 9.34
C PHE A 76 -8.54 2.81 10.78
N SER A 77 -7.47 2.29 11.37
CA SER A 77 -6.97 2.78 12.66
C SER A 77 -6.53 4.24 12.60
N LEU A 78 -5.88 4.67 11.50
CA LEU A 78 -5.51 6.07 11.27
C LEU A 78 -6.74 6.99 11.14
N ILE A 79 -7.83 6.50 10.52
CA ILE A 79 -9.11 7.23 10.43
C ILE A 79 -9.72 7.52 11.81
N ASN A 80 -9.62 6.56 12.73
CA ASN A 80 -10.16 6.70 14.07
C ASN A 80 -9.19 7.37 15.06
N GLY A 81 -7.96 7.66 14.63
CA GLY A 81 -6.97 8.41 15.41
C GLY A 81 -6.86 9.87 14.95
N ASP A 82 -5.67 10.45 15.09
CA ASP A 82 -5.43 11.88 14.82
C ASP A 82 -5.17 12.21 13.34
N ALA A 83 -5.23 11.23 12.43
CA ALA A 83 -4.84 11.40 11.03
C ALA A 83 -5.87 10.85 10.02
N PRO A 84 -7.10 11.42 9.98
CA PRO A 84 -8.19 10.85 9.21
C PRO A 84 -8.05 10.97 7.69
N ALA A 85 -7.50 12.08 7.20
CA ALA A 85 -7.28 12.29 5.76
C ALA A 85 -6.31 11.27 5.13
N PRO A 86 -5.08 11.05 5.66
CA PRO A 86 -4.18 10.03 5.11
C PRO A 86 -4.71 8.60 5.31
N GLY A 87 -5.40 8.33 6.42
CA GLY A 87 -6.04 7.03 6.66
C GLY A 87 -7.09 6.68 5.61
N ALA A 88 -7.97 7.64 5.25
CA ALA A 88 -9.00 7.44 4.22
C ALA A 88 -8.40 7.14 2.85
N VAL A 89 -7.35 7.86 2.44
CA VAL A 89 -6.65 7.64 1.17
C VAL A 89 -6.04 6.24 1.11
N LEU A 90 -5.40 5.80 2.20
CA LEU A 90 -4.82 4.47 2.32
C LEU A 90 -5.86 3.36 2.20
N VAL A 91 -7.00 3.49 2.89
CA VAL A 91 -8.08 2.49 2.81
C VAL A 91 -8.64 2.39 1.39
N VAL A 92 -8.90 3.52 0.74
CA VAL A 92 -9.46 3.54 -0.63
C VAL A 92 -8.50 2.91 -1.64
N LEU A 93 -7.21 3.26 -1.57
CA LEU A 93 -6.18 2.66 -2.43
C LEU A 93 -6.05 1.15 -2.19
N ALA A 94 -6.01 0.73 -0.92
CA ALA A 94 -5.85 -0.66 -0.57
C ALA A 94 -7.02 -1.52 -1.05
N VAL A 95 -8.26 -1.09 -0.79
CA VAL A 95 -9.48 -1.77 -1.21
C VAL A 95 -9.59 -1.79 -2.74
N GLY A 96 -9.31 -0.66 -3.40
CA GLY A 96 -9.32 -0.57 -4.86
C GLY A 96 -8.32 -1.53 -5.50
N CYS A 97 -7.11 -1.63 -4.93
CA CYS A 97 -6.08 -2.53 -5.41
C CYS A 97 -6.44 -4.00 -5.22
N VAL A 98 -7.02 -4.38 -4.07
CA VAL A 98 -7.53 -5.74 -3.83
C VAL A 98 -8.62 -6.09 -4.82
N GLY A 99 -9.59 -5.19 -5.04
CA GLY A 99 -10.68 -5.40 -6.00
C GLY A 99 -10.14 -5.69 -7.41
N LEU A 100 -9.16 -4.92 -7.87
CA LEU A 100 -8.54 -5.12 -9.18
C LEU A 100 -7.72 -6.41 -9.28
N LEU A 101 -7.01 -6.78 -8.21
CA LEU A 101 -6.30 -8.05 -8.16
C LEU A 101 -7.27 -9.23 -8.22
N LEU A 102 -8.40 -9.17 -7.50
CA LEU A 102 -9.44 -10.20 -7.53
C LEU A 102 -10.12 -10.31 -8.91
N VAL A 103 -10.53 -9.18 -9.52
CA VAL A 103 -11.14 -9.18 -10.86
C VAL A 103 -10.20 -9.77 -11.92
N SER A 104 -8.90 -9.52 -11.79
CA SER A 104 -7.91 -10.10 -12.70
C SER A 104 -7.79 -11.62 -12.58
N GLN A 105 -7.94 -12.18 -11.37
CA GLN A 105 -7.93 -13.62 -11.13
C GLN A 105 -9.15 -14.28 -11.76
N THR A 106 -10.33 -13.67 -11.59
CA THR A 106 -11.58 -14.20 -12.15
C THR A 106 -11.52 -14.29 -13.67
N ARG A 107 -10.94 -13.28 -14.34
CA ARG A 107 -10.74 -13.30 -15.80
C ARG A 107 -9.79 -14.39 -16.28
N GLU A 108 -8.72 -14.69 -15.53
CA GLU A 108 -7.78 -15.75 -15.89
C GLU A 108 -8.30 -17.16 -15.61
N ALA A 109 -9.23 -17.32 -14.67
CA ALA A 109 -9.88 -18.60 -14.40
C ALA A 109 -10.98 -18.97 -15.41
N LEU A 110 -11.47 -17.99 -16.18
CA LEU A 110 -12.54 -18.13 -17.18
C LEU A 110 -12.04 -18.27 -18.63
N SER A 111 -10.72 -18.18 -18.86
CA SER A 111 -10.08 -18.35 -20.19
C SER A 111 -9.39 -19.70 -20.30
#